data_AF-A0A8H7CFS9-F1
#
_entry.id   AF-A0A8H7CFS9-F1
#
_cell.length_a   1.000
_cell.length_b   1.000
_cell.length_c   1.000
_cell.angle_alpha   90.00
_cell.angle_beta   90.00
_cell.angle_gamma   90.00
#
_symmetry.space_group_name_H-M   'P 1'
#
loop_
_entity.id
_entity.type
_entity.pdbx_description
1 polymer ?
#
loop_
_entity_poly.entity_id
_entity_poly.type
_entity_poly.pdbx_seq_one_letter_code
_entity_poly.pdbx_strand_id
1 'polypeptide(L)'
;MMNNFKGLNGVASQLKTVVRSRNSTGFAVCRSCHLLPRLPLSKRSKSPKISGTPATLRRFALRTPPDTIWRNRTIFAKGREEVVEFLTKKWQKEHHYRLRKDLFTFNDNKIAVQFFYEWNESPDGTGQWYRCYGLEDWTYDPSGLMRKRMMSGNDFPISPEERWFKDGVDVDSVVITERHL
;
A
#
# COMPACT_ATOMS: atom_id res chain seq x y z
N MET A 1 12.31 -27.22 27.41
CA MET A 1 12.84 -25.89 27.74
C MET A 1 11.98 -24.84 27.07
N MET A 2 11.35 -23.98 27.88
CA MET A 2 10.59 -22.82 27.43
C MET A 2 11.50 -21.83 26.69
N ASN A 3 11.05 -21.27 25.57
CA ASN A 3 11.49 -19.97 25.11
C ASN A 3 10.28 -19.13 24.74
N ASN A 4 10.06 -18.10 25.56
CA ASN A 4 9.06 -17.06 25.42
C ASN A 4 9.28 -16.27 24.12
N PHE A 5 8.28 -16.21 23.23
CA PHE A 5 8.24 -15.22 22.16
C PHE A 5 6.99 -14.34 22.25
N LYS A 6 7.03 -13.44 23.25
CA LYS A 6 6.29 -12.17 23.21
C LYS A 6 6.95 -11.27 22.16
N GLY A 7 6.53 -11.35 20.90
CA GLY A 7 7.17 -10.54 19.83
C GLY A 7 6.39 -10.35 18.53
N LEU A 8 5.26 -11.02 18.32
CA LEU A 8 4.55 -11.01 17.03
C LEU A 8 3.51 -9.88 16.86
N ASN A 9 3.52 -8.89 17.75
CA ASN A 9 2.61 -7.73 17.67
C ASN A 9 2.97 -6.72 16.56
N GLY A 10 4.17 -6.82 15.98
CA GLY A 10 4.72 -5.86 15.00
C GLY A 10 4.23 -6.06 13.56
N VAL A 11 4.25 -7.29 13.05
CA VAL A 11 3.84 -7.60 11.66
C VAL A 11 2.34 -7.37 11.46
N ALA A 12 1.54 -7.69 12.47
CA ALA A 12 0.12 -7.40 12.49
C ALA A 12 -0.19 -5.89 12.56
N SER A 13 0.72 -5.05 13.08
CA SER A 13 0.44 -3.62 13.30
C SER A 13 0.38 -2.80 12.02
N GLN A 14 1.07 -3.23 10.95
CA GLN A 14 1.03 -2.51 9.68
C GLN A 14 -0.09 -2.93 8.74
N LEU A 15 -0.75 -4.05 9.05
CA LEU A 15 -1.99 -4.55 8.43
C LEU A 15 -3.17 -4.58 9.42
N LYS A 16 -3.08 -3.92 10.59
CA LYS A 16 -4.09 -4.00 11.69
C LYS A 16 -5.43 -3.31 11.40
N THR A 17 -5.71 -2.93 10.16
CA THR A 17 -7.02 -2.44 9.73
C THR A 17 -7.63 -3.28 8.60
N VAL A 18 -7.04 -4.44 8.30
CA VAL A 18 -7.55 -5.34 7.26
C VAL A 18 -8.04 -6.59 7.98
N VAL A 19 -9.37 -6.75 7.99
CA VAL A 19 -10.12 -8.04 8.13
C VAL A 19 -10.60 -8.53 9.53
N ARG A 20 -11.93 -8.44 9.80
CA ARG A 20 -12.67 -9.24 10.83
C ARG A 20 -14.10 -9.65 10.36
N SER A 21 -14.39 -10.96 10.45
CA SER A 21 -15.65 -11.77 10.36
C SER A 21 -16.47 -11.79 9.04
N ARG A 22 -16.97 -12.92 8.47
CA ARG A 22 -17.29 -14.28 8.95
C ARG A 22 -17.48 -15.26 7.76
N ASN A 23 -17.52 -16.56 8.06
CA ASN A 23 -17.43 -17.76 7.20
C ASN A 23 -18.61 -18.06 6.24
N SER A 24 -18.34 -18.75 5.13
CA SER A 24 -18.64 -20.18 4.91
C SER A 24 -18.13 -20.65 3.53
N THR A 25 -17.39 -21.78 3.52
CA THR A 25 -16.95 -22.59 2.36
C THR A 25 -16.00 -21.97 1.31
N GLY A 26 -14.73 -22.42 1.30
CA GLY A 26 -13.78 -22.23 0.18
C GLY A 26 -12.31 -22.18 0.62
N PHE A 27 -11.61 -23.32 0.56
CA PHE A 27 -10.25 -23.51 1.10
C PHE A 27 -9.13 -22.93 0.21
N ALA A 28 -8.10 -22.35 0.85
CA ALA A 28 -6.69 -22.57 0.49
C ALA A 28 -5.91 -22.76 1.81
N VAL A 29 -5.30 -23.93 2.00
CA VAL A 29 -4.54 -24.30 3.21
C VAL A 29 -3.11 -24.62 2.79
N CYS A 30 -2.16 -23.77 3.15
CA CYS A 30 -0.76 -24.14 3.22
C CYS A 30 -0.52 -24.83 4.58
N ARG A 31 -0.40 -26.17 4.60
CA ARG A 31 -0.27 -26.97 5.84
C ARG A 31 1.07 -26.82 6.57
N SER A 32 2.04 -26.08 6.04
CA SER A 32 3.36 -25.89 6.66
C SER A 32 3.55 -24.52 7.33
N CYS A 33 2.66 -23.55 7.10
CA CYS A 33 2.84 -22.19 7.59
C CYS A 33 2.01 -21.92 8.86
N HIS A 34 2.53 -22.29 10.03
CA HIS A 34 1.90 -22.03 11.33
C HIS A 34 1.98 -20.55 11.80
N LEU A 35 2.34 -19.62 10.92
CA LEU A 35 2.72 -18.25 11.33
C LEU A 35 1.69 -17.15 11.05
N LEU A 36 0.51 -17.45 10.51
CA LEU A 36 -0.54 -16.43 10.34
C LEU A 36 -1.91 -16.97 10.78
N PRO A 37 -2.63 -16.29 11.70
CA PRO A 37 -3.99 -16.68 12.05
C PRO A 37 -4.91 -16.57 10.83
N ARG A 38 -5.85 -17.51 10.71
CA ARG A 38 -6.91 -17.47 9.69
C ARG A 38 -7.71 -16.16 9.86
N LEU A 39 -7.63 -15.24 8.88
CA LEU A 39 -8.34 -13.96 8.90
C LEU A 39 -9.39 -13.89 7.78
N PRO A 40 -10.68 -13.64 8.09
CA PRO A 40 -11.80 -13.70 7.12
C PRO A 40 -12.09 -12.36 6.40
N LEU A 41 -11.71 -12.22 5.12
CA LEU A 41 -11.50 -11.06 4.21
C LEU A 41 -12.41 -9.79 4.24
N SER A 42 -13.30 -9.57 5.19
CA SER A 42 -14.41 -8.59 5.06
C SER A 42 -14.17 -7.15 5.56
N LYS A 43 -12.96 -6.71 5.93
CA LYS A 43 -12.78 -5.32 6.39
C LYS A 43 -11.66 -4.61 5.64
N ARG A 44 -12.07 -3.64 4.82
CA ARG A 44 -11.24 -2.74 4.01
C ARG A 44 -10.64 -1.64 4.91
N SER A 45 -9.38 -1.33 4.67
CA SER A 45 -8.59 -0.38 5.46
C SER A 45 -8.62 0.98 4.82
N LYS A 46 -9.25 1.96 5.48
CA LYS A 46 -9.19 3.37 5.05
C LYS A 46 -7.74 3.78 4.78
N SER A 47 -7.41 4.07 3.53
CA SER A 47 -6.09 4.60 3.15
C SER A 47 -5.81 5.87 3.96
N PRO A 48 -4.72 5.91 4.76
CA PRO A 48 -4.39 7.11 5.52
C PRO A 48 -4.11 8.27 4.56
N LYS A 49 -4.68 9.45 4.85
CA LYS A 49 -4.22 10.71 4.26
C LYS A 49 -2.79 10.95 4.76
N ILE A 50 -1.78 10.56 3.99
CA ILE A 50 -0.40 10.86 4.34
C ILE A 50 -0.15 12.32 3.97
N SER A 51 0.01 13.19 4.96
CA SER A 51 0.43 14.57 4.72
C SER A 51 1.87 14.57 4.21
N GLY A 52 2.15 15.38 3.21
CA GLY A 52 3.44 15.41 2.50
C GLY A 52 4.64 15.94 3.30
N THR A 53 4.53 16.11 4.62
CA THR A 53 5.55 16.80 5.42
C THR A 53 6.78 15.91 5.65
N PRO A 54 7.99 16.49 5.76
CA PRO A 54 9.22 15.73 6.07
C PRO A 54 9.11 14.89 7.35
N ALA A 55 8.39 15.36 8.36
CA ALA A 55 8.21 14.63 9.62
C ALA A 55 7.32 13.39 9.44
N THR A 56 6.20 13.52 8.71
CA THR A 56 5.31 12.40 8.38
C THR A 56 6.04 11.37 7.52
N LEU A 57 6.82 11.84 6.54
CA LEU A 57 7.67 11.03 5.68
C LEU A 57 8.67 10.16 6.44
N ARG A 58 9.43 10.79 7.35
CA ARG A 58 10.40 10.07 8.18
C ARG A 58 9.71 9.04 9.06
N ARG A 59 8.56 9.38 9.67
CA ARG A 59 7.77 8.44 10.46
C ARG A 59 7.26 7.26 9.63
N PHE A 60 6.90 7.50 8.37
CA PHE A 60 6.55 6.44 7.44
C PHE A 60 7.77 5.56 7.11
N ALA A 61 8.95 6.13 6.84
CA ALA A 61 10.16 5.36 6.56
C ALA A 61 10.65 4.53 7.76
N LEU A 62 10.32 4.90 8.99
CA LEU A 62 10.61 4.05 10.17
C LEU A 62 9.85 2.70 10.15
N ARG A 63 8.85 2.55 9.29
CA ARG A 63 8.12 1.29 9.06
C ARG A 63 8.86 0.30 8.16
N THR A 64 10.07 0.64 7.72
CA THR A 64 10.97 -0.24 6.96
C THR A 64 12.30 -0.41 7.71
N PRO A 65 13.11 -1.44 7.40
CA PRO A 65 14.47 -1.55 7.92
C PRO A 65 15.34 -0.38 7.45
N PRO A 66 16.46 -0.08 8.14
CA PRO A 66 17.40 0.97 7.74
C PRO A 66 17.95 0.81 6.32
N ASP A 67 18.06 -0.42 5.82
CA ASP A 67 18.61 -0.83 4.53
C ASP A 67 17.55 -1.25 3.50
N THR A 68 16.29 -0.85 3.67
CA THR A 68 15.18 -1.19 2.76
C THR A 68 15.51 -0.88 1.29
N ILE A 69 15.09 -1.72 0.36
CA ILE A 69 15.35 -1.56 -1.08
C ILE A 69 14.04 -1.31 -1.81
N TRP A 70 13.98 -0.17 -2.48
CA TRP A 70 12.81 0.27 -3.22
C TRP A 70 13.14 0.43 -4.70
N ARG A 71 12.22 -0.04 -5.55
CA ARG A 71 12.10 0.44 -6.93
C ARG A 71 10.69 1.00 -7.10
N ASN A 72 10.61 2.21 -7.61
CA ASN A 72 9.36 2.82 -8.02
C ASN A 72 9.50 3.24 -9.49
N ARG A 73 8.89 2.46 -10.40
CA ARG A 73 9.08 2.61 -11.85
C ARG A 73 10.58 2.53 -12.21
N THR A 74 11.16 3.64 -12.65
CA THR A 74 12.57 3.76 -13.04
C THR A 74 13.45 4.33 -11.93
N ILE A 75 12.89 4.66 -10.77
CA ILE A 75 13.61 5.22 -9.63
C ILE A 75 13.97 4.11 -8.66
N PHE A 76 15.23 4.07 -8.24
CA PHE A 76 15.75 3.16 -7.23
C PHE A 76 16.09 3.97 -5.98
N ALA A 77 15.76 3.43 -4.81
CA ALA A 77 16.09 4.03 -3.52
C ALA A 77 16.55 2.93 -2.55
N LYS A 78 17.66 3.17 -1.86
CA LYS A 78 18.24 2.28 -0.85
C LYS A 78 18.31 2.99 0.50
N GLY A 79 17.74 2.35 1.50
CA GLY A 79 17.66 2.84 2.86
C GLY A 79 16.64 3.95 3.07
N ARG A 80 16.44 4.31 4.35
CA ARG A 80 15.34 5.20 4.76
C ARG A 80 15.49 6.62 4.22
N GLU A 81 16.71 7.11 4.05
CA GLU A 81 16.99 8.48 3.60
C GLU A 81 16.56 8.70 2.15
N GLU A 82 17.02 7.83 1.23
CA GLU A 82 16.61 7.88 -0.18
C GLU A 82 15.10 7.64 -0.34
N VAL A 83 14.49 6.79 0.50
CA VAL A 83 13.03 6.60 0.51
C VAL A 83 12.30 7.88 0.91
N VAL A 84 12.78 8.61 1.93
CA VAL A 84 12.21 9.90 2.34
C VAL A 84 12.36 10.93 1.22
N GLU A 85 13.52 10.99 0.56
CA GLU A 85 13.74 11.90 -0.56
C GLU A 85 12.79 11.59 -1.73
N PHE A 86 12.69 10.31 -2.12
CA PHE A 86 11.78 9.85 -3.16
C PHE A 86 10.32 10.26 -2.86
N LEU A 87 9.85 9.99 -1.65
CA LEU A 87 8.48 10.30 -1.25
C LEU A 87 8.25 11.82 -1.13
N THR A 88 9.27 12.60 -0.75
CA THR A 88 9.22 14.07 -0.77
C THR A 88 8.94 14.58 -2.18
N LYS A 89 9.73 14.13 -3.17
CA LYS A 89 9.55 14.50 -4.58
C LYS A 89 8.19 14.06 -5.11
N LYS A 90 7.74 12.86 -4.73
CA LYS A 90 6.41 12.34 -5.09
C LYS A 90 5.30 13.27 -4.62
N TRP A 91 5.33 13.72 -3.37
CA TRP A 91 4.26 14.56 -2.80
C TRP A 91 4.35 16.05 -3.15
N GLN A 92 5.48 16.50 -3.69
CA GLN A 92 5.59 17.80 -4.34
C GLN A 92 4.90 17.83 -5.71
N LYS A 93 4.79 16.70 -6.38
CA LYS A 93 4.21 16.57 -7.73
C LYS A 93 2.75 16.11 -7.70
N GLU A 94 2.46 15.09 -6.91
CA GLU A 94 1.17 14.39 -6.95
C GLU A 94 0.16 15.02 -5.98
N HIS A 95 -0.43 16.15 -6.38
CA HIS A 95 -1.44 16.83 -5.58
C HIS A 95 -2.76 16.06 -5.57
N HIS A 96 -3.59 16.31 -4.54
CA HIS A 96 -4.90 15.66 -4.37
C HIS A 96 -4.85 14.12 -4.39
N TYR A 97 -3.70 13.54 -4.04
CA TYR A 97 -3.46 12.10 -4.10
C TYR A 97 -4.46 11.29 -3.29
N ARG A 98 -5.19 10.38 -3.95
CA ARG A 98 -6.10 9.41 -3.34
C ARG A 98 -5.78 8.02 -3.86
N LEU A 99 -5.70 7.04 -2.97
CA LEU A 99 -5.18 5.70 -3.27
C LEU A 99 -6.11 4.62 -2.75
N ARG A 100 -6.38 3.62 -3.58
CA ARG A 100 -6.95 2.33 -3.22
C ARG A 100 -5.94 1.22 -3.46
N LYS A 101 -5.95 0.22 -2.59
CA LYS A 101 -5.12 -0.99 -2.69
C LYS A 101 -5.97 -2.22 -2.50
N ASP A 102 -5.88 -3.14 -3.46
CA ASP A 102 -6.57 -4.42 -3.44
C ASP A 102 -5.51 -5.54 -3.38
N LEU A 103 -5.66 -6.45 -2.43
CA LEU A 103 -4.76 -7.61 -2.31
C LEU A 103 -4.87 -8.47 -3.56
N PHE A 104 -3.74 -8.74 -4.22
CA PHE A 104 -3.69 -9.60 -5.40
C PHE A 104 -3.34 -11.04 -5.01
N THR A 105 -2.21 -11.24 -4.34
CA THR A 105 -1.80 -12.56 -3.80
C THR A 105 -0.77 -12.39 -2.68
N PHE A 106 -0.49 -13.46 -1.95
CA PHE A 106 0.57 -13.50 -0.96
C PHE A 106 1.22 -14.89 -0.90
N ASN A 107 2.49 -14.94 -0.50
CA ASN A 107 3.22 -16.17 -0.23
C ASN A 107 4.31 -15.91 0.81
N ASP A 108 4.26 -16.62 1.95
CA ASP A 108 5.17 -16.43 3.08
C ASP A 108 5.32 -14.96 3.52
N ASN A 109 6.50 -14.39 3.33
CA ASN A 109 6.84 -13.00 3.66
C ASN A 109 6.66 -12.03 2.48
N LYS A 110 5.98 -12.46 1.40
CA LYS A 110 5.72 -11.65 0.20
C LYS A 110 4.23 -11.37 0.04
N ILE A 111 3.92 -10.13 -0.31
CA ILE A 111 2.56 -9.68 -0.63
C ILE A 111 2.62 -8.95 -1.97
N ALA A 112 1.72 -9.29 -2.88
CA ALA A 112 1.48 -8.55 -4.11
C ALA A 112 0.13 -7.83 -4.01
N VAL A 113 0.11 -6.57 -4.41
CA VAL A 113 -1.04 -5.67 -4.28
C VAL A 113 -1.25 -4.97 -5.61
N GLN A 114 -2.48 -5.02 -6.11
CA GLN A 114 -2.94 -4.13 -7.17
C GLN A 114 -3.35 -2.80 -6.54
N PHE A 115 -3.08 -1.69 -7.20
CA PHE A 115 -3.48 -0.40 -6.71
C PHE A 115 -3.92 0.54 -7.82
N PHE A 116 -4.74 1.50 -7.40
CA PHE A 116 -5.21 2.59 -8.22
C PHE A 116 -5.03 3.87 -7.40
N TYR A 117 -4.43 4.90 -7.99
CA TYR A 117 -4.44 6.22 -7.37
C TYR A 117 -4.77 7.31 -8.36
N GLU A 118 -5.42 8.36 -7.88
CA GLU A 118 -5.71 9.56 -8.65
C GLU A 118 -4.99 10.75 -8.05
N TRP A 119 -4.48 11.63 -8.92
CA TRP A 119 -3.75 12.83 -8.54
C TRP A 119 -3.91 13.93 -9.60
N ASN A 120 -3.60 15.17 -9.23
CA ASN A 120 -3.59 16.34 -10.11
C ASN A 120 -2.19 16.98 -10.13
N GLU A 121 -1.80 17.52 -11.28
CA GLU A 121 -0.52 18.24 -11.45
C GLU A 121 -0.45 19.57 -10.72
N SER A 122 -1.59 20.18 -10.37
CA SER A 122 -1.67 21.47 -9.72
C SER A 122 -2.26 21.37 -8.30
N PRO A 123 -1.70 22.11 -7.32
CA PRO A 123 -2.27 22.22 -5.97
C PRO A 123 -3.71 22.74 -5.94
N ASP A 124 -4.07 23.63 -6.86
CA ASP A 124 -5.42 24.23 -6.95
C ASP A 124 -6.45 23.33 -7.67
N GLY A 125 -6.01 22.18 -8.21
CA GLY A 125 -6.87 21.22 -8.89
C GLY A 125 -7.22 21.58 -10.34
N THR A 126 -6.64 22.66 -10.89
CA THR A 126 -6.89 23.12 -12.27
C THR A 126 -6.01 22.43 -13.32
N GLY A 127 -5.00 21.67 -12.90
CA GLY A 127 -4.09 20.96 -13.79
C GLY A 127 -4.68 19.66 -14.37
N GLN A 128 -3.87 18.91 -15.10
CA GLN A 128 -4.26 17.61 -15.61
C GLN A 128 -4.45 16.61 -14.45
N TRP A 129 -5.55 15.86 -14.49
CA TRP A 129 -5.78 14.73 -13.61
C TRP A 129 -5.22 13.45 -14.22
N TYR A 130 -4.70 12.57 -13.37
CA TYR A 130 -4.24 11.25 -13.78
C TYR A 130 -4.83 10.18 -12.87
N ARG A 131 -5.07 9.02 -13.45
CA ARG A 131 -5.25 7.76 -12.73
C ARG A 131 -4.06 6.86 -13.01
N CYS A 132 -3.33 6.50 -11.97
CA CYS A 132 -2.32 5.46 -12.05
C CYS A 132 -2.95 4.09 -11.82
N TYR A 133 -2.66 3.16 -12.71
CA TYR A 133 -2.87 1.73 -12.53
C TYR A 133 -1.53 1.09 -12.18
N GLY A 134 -1.48 0.23 -11.18
CA GLY A 134 -0.21 -0.41 -10.86
C GLY A 134 -0.29 -1.64 -9.98
N LEU A 135 0.87 -2.28 -9.88
CA LEU A 135 1.13 -3.43 -9.05
C LEU A 135 2.37 -3.14 -8.21
N GLU A 136 2.33 -3.53 -6.95
CA GLU A 136 3.53 -3.56 -6.12
C GLU A 136 3.66 -4.87 -5.36
N ASP A 137 4.90 -5.34 -5.26
CA ASP A 137 5.27 -6.42 -4.37
C ASP A 137 6.08 -5.90 -3.18
N TRP A 138 5.75 -6.42 -2.02
CA TRP A 138 6.41 -6.16 -0.76
C TRP A 138 7.05 -7.44 -0.27
N THR A 139 8.29 -7.36 0.20
CA THR A 139 8.90 -8.43 0.97
C THR A 139 9.25 -7.94 2.36
N TYR A 140 8.81 -8.70 3.36
CA TYR A 140 9.05 -8.40 4.77
C TYR A 140 10.23 -9.19 5.32
N ASP A 141 10.93 -8.62 6.30
CA ASP A 141 11.95 -9.32 7.07
C ASP A 141 11.34 -10.09 8.27
N PRO A 142 12.12 -10.90 9.00
CA PRO A 142 11.62 -11.63 10.17
C PRO A 142 11.09 -10.74 11.32
N SER A 143 11.45 -9.45 11.35
CA SER A 143 10.94 -8.48 12.33
C SER A 143 9.59 -7.88 11.92
N GLY A 144 9.12 -8.18 10.70
CA GLY A 144 7.88 -7.65 10.13
C GLY A 144 8.00 -6.29 9.48
N LEU A 145 9.21 -5.81 9.21
CA LEU A 145 9.45 -4.56 8.50
C LEU A 145 9.60 -4.82 7.00
N MET A 146 9.12 -3.89 6.16
CA MET A 146 9.19 -4.05 4.70
C MET A 146 10.61 -3.78 4.19
N ARG A 147 11.40 -4.85 3.99
CA ARG A 147 12.78 -4.78 3.50
C ARG A 147 12.89 -4.55 1.99
N LYS A 148 11.85 -4.88 1.23
CA LYS A 148 11.82 -4.66 -0.23
C LYS A 148 10.44 -4.18 -0.66
N ARG A 149 10.42 -3.19 -1.55
CA ARG A 149 9.22 -2.72 -2.26
C ARG A 149 9.53 -2.53 -3.74
N MET A 150 8.84 -3.24 -4.61
CA MET A 150 8.94 -3.05 -6.06
C MET A 150 7.59 -2.62 -6.56
N MET A 151 7.51 -1.45 -7.18
CA MET A 151 6.28 -0.91 -7.73
C MET A 151 6.46 -0.60 -9.21
N SER A 152 5.54 -1.09 -10.02
CA SER A 152 5.32 -0.67 -11.39
C SER A 152 3.93 -0.06 -11.50
N GLY A 153 3.80 0.98 -12.31
CA GLY A 153 2.52 1.57 -12.62
C GLY A 153 2.63 2.53 -13.80
N ASN A 154 1.49 2.87 -14.36
CA ASN A 154 1.36 3.74 -15.53
C ASN A 154 0.28 4.77 -15.25
N ASP A 155 0.59 6.04 -15.52
CA ASP A 155 -0.37 7.14 -15.39
C ASP A 155 -1.18 7.26 -16.67
N PHE A 156 -2.49 7.31 -16.53
CA PHE A 156 -3.44 7.55 -17.60
C PHE A 156 -4.12 8.90 -17.36
N PRO A 157 -4.08 9.85 -18.31
CA PRO A 157 -4.75 11.13 -18.15
C PRO A 157 -6.26 10.91 -18.10
N ILE A 158 -6.94 11.59 -17.20
CA ILE A 158 -8.39 11.56 -17.04
C ILE A 158 -8.95 12.98 -16.91
N SER A 159 -10.22 13.17 -17.25
CA SER A 159 -10.92 14.42 -16.93
C SER A 159 -11.36 14.44 -15.46
N PRO A 160 -11.68 15.63 -14.90
CA PRO A 160 -12.26 15.73 -13.55
C PRO A 160 -13.53 14.88 -13.35
N GLU A 161 -14.33 14.73 -14.40
CA GLU A 161 -15.60 13.98 -14.38
C GLU A 161 -15.38 12.48 -14.25
N GLU A 162 -14.33 11.97 -14.91
CA GLU A 162 -13.96 10.55 -14.93
C GLU A 162 -13.41 10.03 -13.60
N ARG A 163 -13.07 10.92 -12.65
CA ARG A 163 -12.51 10.56 -11.34
C ARG A 163 -13.41 9.61 -10.54
N TRP A 164 -12.77 8.61 -9.94
CA TRP A 164 -13.37 7.69 -8.97
C TRP A 164 -13.25 8.22 -7.55
N PHE A 165 -12.12 8.84 -7.21
CA PHE A 165 -11.75 9.18 -5.84
C PHE A 165 -11.96 10.67 -5.57
N LYS A 166 -13.21 11.13 -5.74
CA LYS A 166 -13.62 12.51 -5.46
C LYS A 166 -13.64 12.79 -3.94
N ASP A 167 -13.68 14.06 -3.55
CA ASP A 167 -13.76 14.41 -2.14
C ASP A 167 -15.04 13.89 -1.50
N GLY A 168 -14.95 13.47 -0.24
CA GLY A 168 -16.05 12.80 0.48
C GLY A 168 -16.27 11.33 0.11
N VAL A 169 -15.71 10.82 -0.99
CA VAL A 169 -15.84 9.42 -1.39
C VAL A 169 -14.92 8.52 -0.58
N ASP A 170 -15.47 7.42 -0.05
CA ASP A 170 -14.68 6.32 0.47
C ASP A 170 -14.13 5.49 -0.70
N VAL A 171 -12.83 5.63 -0.95
CA VAL A 171 -12.14 4.98 -2.07
C VAL A 171 -12.31 3.46 -2.07
N ASP A 172 -12.41 2.86 -0.89
CA ASP A 172 -12.58 1.42 -0.73
C ASP A 172 -14.00 0.95 -1.08
N SER A 173 -14.98 1.86 -1.14
CA SER A 173 -16.37 1.56 -1.50
C SER A 173 -16.66 1.68 -2.99
N VAL A 174 -15.78 2.34 -3.75
CA VAL A 174 -15.97 2.57 -5.18
C VAL A 174 -16.07 1.25 -5.93
N VAL A 175 -17.06 1.11 -6.81
CA VAL A 175 -17.14 -0.05 -7.71
C VAL A 175 -16.21 0.20 -8.90
N ILE A 176 -15.18 -0.64 -9.03
CA ILE A 176 -14.28 -0.65 -10.19
C ILE A 176 -14.77 -1.77 -11.11
N THR A 177 -15.08 -1.45 -12.36
CA THR A 177 -15.63 -2.41 -13.33
C THR A 177 -14.54 -3.33 -13.87
N GLU A 178 -14.93 -4.49 -14.40
CA GLU A 178 -13.99 -5.51 -14.93
C GLU A 178 -13.05 -4.98 -16.02
N ARG A 179 -13.45 -3.95 -16.77
CA ARG A 179 -12.58 -3.28 -17.75
C ARG A 179 -11.28 -2.74 -17.15
N HIS A 180 -11.25 -2.52 -15.84
CA HIS A 180 -10.13 -1.90 -15.13
C HIS A 180 -9.42 -2.85 -14.15
N LEU A 181 -9.79 -4.14 -14.10
CA LEU A 181 -9.26 -5.12 -13.15
C LEU A 181 -8.24 -6.07 -13.78
#